data_AF-A0A8I1RJ77-F1
#
_entry.id   AF-A0A8I1RJ77-F1
#
_cell.length_a   1.000
_cell.length_b   1.000
_cell.length_c   1.000
_cell.angle_alpha   90.00
_cell.angle_beta   90.00
_cell.angle_gamma   90.00
#
_symmetry.space_group_name_H-M   'P 1'
#
loop_
_entity.id
_entity.type
_entity.pdbx_description
1 polymer ?
#
loop_
_entity_poly.entity_id
_entity_poly.type
_entity_poly.pdbx_seq_one_letter_code
_entity_poly.pdbx_strand_id
1 'polypeptide(L)'
;MSAFRKTVLICGVAALLAGCASYHPEPISPASSATSLDSRTLNDQRLQQFIAAELANNGKADPPPTWDLSTLTLAAIYYHPDIAIAHAKLASAEAGVITARQPPNPSLSLTNIFGTAAVAGAIPAGAAAMTVGPTI
;
A
#
# COMPACT_ATOMS: atom_id res chain seq x y z
N MET A 1 27.57 -29.65 20.73
CA MET A 1 27.57 -28.21 21.09
C MET A 1 27.85 -27.27 19.91
N SER A 2 28.71 -27.60 18.94
CA SER A 2 29.00 -26.71 17.78
C SER A 2 27.85 -26.59 16.78
N ALA A 3 27.10 -27.66 16.53
CA ALA A 3 25.95 -27.66 15.62
C ALA A 3 24.80 -26.76 16.12
N PHE A 4 24.48 -26.85 17.43
CA PHE A 4 23.45 -26.03 18.06
C PHE A 4 23.76 -24.53 18.00
N ARG A 5 25.03 -24.15 18.25
CA ARG A 5 25.49 -22.76 18.10
C ARG A 5 25.37 -22.24 16.67
N LYS A 6 25.67 -23.06 15.66
CA LYS A 6 25.52 -22.69 14.25
C LYS A 6 24.06 -22.48 13.87
N THR A 7 23.16 -23.36 14.32
CA THR A 7 21.72 -23.22 14.04
C THR A 7 21.12 -21.96 14.66
N VAL A 8 21.49 -21.62 15.90
CA VAL A 8 21.03 -20.39 16.57
C VAL A 8 21.52 -19.13 15.85
N LEU A 9 22.78 -19.11 15.40
CA LEU A 9 23.33 -18.00 14.62
C LEU A 9 22.61 -17.82 13.28
N ILE A 10 22.33 -18.91 12.56
CA ILE A 10 21.63 -18.86 11.27
C ILE A 10 20.20 -18.36 11.45
N CYS A 11 19.46 -18.86 12.46
CA CYS A 11 18.11 -18.37 12.76
C CYS A 11 18.11 -16.89 13.18
N GLY A 12 19.08 -16.46 13.98
CA GLY A 12 19.19 -15.06 14.40
C GLY A 12 19.41 -14.12 13.21
N VAL A 13 20.31 -14.49 12.30
CA VAL A 13 20.54 -13.74 11.06
C VAL A 13 19.28 -13.72 10.19
N ALA A 14 18.63 -14.86 9.97
CA ALA A 14 17.41 -14.92 9.18
C ALA A 14 16.28 -14.03 9.74
N ALA A 15 16.13 -13.95 11.06
CA ALA A 15 15.16 -13.08 11.72
C ALA A 15 15.45 -11.58 11.51
N LEU A 16 16.73 -11.18 11.46
CA LEU A 16 17.14 -9.80 11.17
C LEU A 16 16.82 -9.38 9.73
N LEU A 17 16.92 -10.30 8.76
CA LEU A 17 16.60 -10.02 7.35
C LEU A 17 15.09 -9.97 7.07
N ALA A 18 14.25 -10.59 7.89
CA ALA A 18 12.80 -10.63 7.69
C ALA A 18 12.07 -9.31 8.03
N GLY A 19 12.75 -8.32 8.61
CA GLY A 19 12.18 -7.02 8.96
C GLY A 19 12.08 -6.00 7.80
N CYS A 20 12.63 -6.31 6.61
CA CYS A 20 12.55 -5.42 5.46
C CYS A 20 11.15 -5.45 4.82
N ALA A 21 10.35 -4.40 5.03
CA ALA A 21 9.11 -4.19 4.29
C ALA A 21 9.43 -3.90 2.81
N SER A 22 8.93 -4.73 1.89
CA SER A 22 9.14 -4.55 0.46
C SER A 22 8.01 -3.70 -0.13
N TYR A 23 8.38 -2.55 -0.70
CA TYR A 23 7.45 -1.74 -1.47
C TYR A 23 7.11 -2.45 -2.79
N HIS A 24 5.83 -2.70 -3.02
CA HIS A 24 5.33 -3.21 -4.29
C HIS A 24 4.65 -2.04 -5.03
N PRO A 25 5.28 -1.51 -6.10
CA PRO A 25 4.66 -0.47 -6.89
C PRO A 25 3.41 -1.03 -7.58
N GLU A 26 2.31 -0.29 -7.52
CA GLU A 26 1.09 -0.55 -8.28
C GLU A 26 0.87 0.62 -9.26
N PRO A 27 1.41 0.54 -10.49
CA PRO A 27 1.32 1.62 -11.45
C PRO A 27 -0.11 1.78 -11.97
N ILE A 28 -0.55 3.03 -12.13
CA ILE A 28 -1.83 3.33 -12.75
C ILE A 28 -1.72 3.08 -14.25
N SER A 29 -2.53 2.16 -14.79
CA SER A 29 -2.61 1.86 -16.22
C SER A 29 -3.75 2.64 -16.88
N PRO A 30 -3.48 3.64 -17.74
CA PRO A 30 -4.53 4.42 -18.39
C PRO A 30 -5.46 3.55 -19.24
N ALA A 31 -4.92 2.53 -19.90
CA ALA A 31 -5.70 1.61 -20.72
C ALA A 31 -6.68 0.78 -19.87
N SER A 32 -6.24 0.30 -18.70
CA SER A 32 -7.12 -0.44 -17.79
C SER A 32 -8.22 0.46 -17.22
N SER A 33 -7.88 1.70 -16.88
CA SER A 33 -8.86 2.69 -16.40
C SER A 33 -9.88 3.04 -17.47
N ALA A 34 -9.46 3.22 -18.72
CA ALA A 34 -10.35 3.48 -19.85
C ALA A 34 -11.33 2.32 -20.05
N THR A 35 -10.83 1.08 -20.14
CA THR A 35 -11.68 -0.12 -20.27
C THR A 35 -12.69 -0.24 -19.13
N SER A 36 -12.28 0.07 -17.89
CA SER A 36 -13.19 0.05 -16.73
C SER A 36 -14.25 1.15 -16.77
N LEU A 37 -13.99 2.29 -17.42
CA LEU A 37 -14.97 3.35 -17.63
C LEU A 37 -15.94 2.94 -18.74
N ASP A 38 -15.43 2.41 -19.84
CA ASP A 38 -16.22 1.97 -21.00
C ASP A 38 -17.14 0.79 -20.66
N SER A 39 -16.74 -0.06 -19.70
CA SER A 39 -17.58 -1.17 -19.24
C SER A 39 -18.75 -0.75 -18.35
N ARG A 40 -18.83 0.52 -17.92
CA ARG A 40 -19.91 0.98 -17.04
C ARG A 40 -21.22 1.00 -17.80
N THR A 41 -22.23 0.35 -17.24
CA THR A 41 -23.55 0.27 -17.85
C THR A 41 -24.62 0.37 -16.79
N LEU A 42 -25.71 1.03 -17.16
CA LEU A 42 -26.92 1.11 -16.34
C LEU A 42 -27.58 -0.27 -16.16
N ASN A 43 -27.23 -1.27 -16.99
CA ASN A 43 -27.72 -2.64 -16.87
C ASN A 43 -26.81 -3.54 -16.02
N ASP A 44 -25.88 -2.97 -15.23
CA ASP A 44 -25.01 -3.73 -14.35
C ASP A 44 -25.82 -4.31 -13.17
N GLN A 45 -25.68 -5.62 -12.95
CA GLN A 45 -26.42 -6.33 -11.90
C GLN A 45 -26.11 -5.80 -10.49
N ARG A 46 -24.87 -5.38 -10.23
CA ARG A 46 -24.47 -4.83 -8.92
C ARG A 46 -25.07 -3.46 -8.69
N LEU A 47 -25.16 -2.64 -9.73
CA LEU A 47 -25.87 -1.36 -9.66
C LEU A 47 -27.35 -1.57 -9.35
N GLN A 48 -28.01 -2.51 -10.03
CA GLN A 48 -29.42 -2.82 -9.78
C GLN A 48 -29.66 -3.30 -8.34
N GLN A 49 -28.75 -4.11 -7.80
CA GLN A 49 -28.81 -4.53 -6.39
C GLN A 49 -28.63 -3.36 -5.42
N PHE A 50 -27.71 -2.43 -5.70
CA PHE A 50 -27.51 -1.22 -4.90
C PHE A 50 -28.76 -0.34 -4.92
N ILE A 51 -29.31 -0.08 -6.11
CA ILE A 51 -30.56 0.69 -6.27
C ILE A 51 -31.71 0.03 -5.50
N ALA A 52 -31.87 -1.28 -5.61
CA ALA A 52 -32.91 -2.02 -4.87
C ALA A 52 -32.73 -1.95 -3.35
N ALA A 53 -31.50 -1.95 -2.85
CA ALA A 53 -31.20 -1.84 -1.43
C ALA A 53 -31.51 -0.44 -0.89
N GLU A 54 -31.16 0.62 -1.62
CA GLU A 54 -31.36 2.01 -1.20
C GLU A 54 -32.82 2.48 -1.30
N LEU A 55 -33.58 1.98 -2.29
CA LEU A 55 -34.96 2.44 -2.52
C LEU A 55 -36.01 1.85 -1.57
N ALA A 56 -35.69 0.77 -0.84
CA ALA A 56 -36.37 0.22 0.35
C ALA A 56 -37.89 0.48 0.59
N ASN A 57 -38.72 0.60 -0.45
CA ASN A 57 -40.13 0.27 -0.38
C ASN A 57 -40.23 -1.25 -0.44
N ASN A 58 -40.24 -1.89 0.73
CA ASN A 58 -40.48 -3.31 0.99
C ASN A 58 -41.42 -4.01 -0.02
N GLY A 59 -40.91 -4.52 -1.14
CA GLY A 59 -41.76 -5.26 -2.07
C GLY A 59 -41.20 -5.39 -3.46
N LYS A 60 -40.66 -6.57 -3.73
CA LYS A 60 -40.59 -7.26 -5.04
C LYS A 60 -40.16 -6.37 -6.22
N ALA A 61 -38.88 -6.49 -6.58
CA ALA A 61 -38.33 -6.01 -7.85
C ALA A 61 -38.98 -6.77 -9.02
N ASP A 62 -40.14 -6.30 -9.45
CA ASP A 62 -40.78 -6.66 -10.71
C ASP A 62 -41.75 -5.51 -11.05
N PRO A 63 -41.40 -4.57 -11.94
CA PRO A 63 -40.55 -4.68 -13.13
C PRO A 63 -39.13 -4.08 -12.95
N PRO A 64 -38.24 -4.15 -13.97
CA PRO A 64 -36.94 -3.46 -13.93
C PRO A 64 -37.10 -1.97 -13.57
N PRO A 65 -36.18 -1.40 -12.77
CA PRO A 65 -36.28 -0.01 -12.35
C PRO A 65 -36.39 0.88 -13.59
N THR A 66 -37.49 1.63 -13.69
CA THR A 66 -37.60 2.69 -14.67
C THR A 66 -36.54 3.75 -14.35
N TRP A 67 -35.87 4.27 -15.38
CA TRP A 67 -34.90 5.36 -15.23
C TRP A 67 -35.65 6.66 -14.97
N ASP A 68 -35.92 6.91 -13.69
CA ASP A 68 -36.42 8.16 -13.15
C ASP A 68 -35.25 8.96 -12.54
N LEU A 69 -35.50 10.23 -12.21
CA LEU A 69 -34.51 11.10 -11.57
C LEU A 69 -33.88 10.45 -10.34
N SER A 70 -34.68 9.74 -9.53
CA SER A 70 -34.20 9.09 -8.30
C SER A 70 -33.21 7.96 -8.60
N THR A 71 -33.52 7.08 -9.57
CA THR A 71 -32.65 5.94 -9.92
C THR A 71 -31.39 6.40 -10.67
N LEU A 72 -31.49 7.44 -11.50
CA LEU A 72 -30.34 8.07 -12.15
C LEU A 72 -29.42 8.76 -11.14
N THR A 73 -29.98 9.40 -10.11
CA THR A 73 -29.18 10.02 -9.04
C THR A 73 -28.40 8.96 -8.25
N LEU A 74 -29.04 7.83 -7.92
CA LEU A 74 -28.37 6.70 -7.27
C LEU A 74 -27.27 6.10 -8.17
N ALA A 75 -27.50 5.97 -9.48
CA ALA A 75 -26.48 5.53 -10.42
C ALA A 75 -25.29 6.51 -10.51
N ALA A 76 -25.56 7.81 -10.48
CA ALA A 76 -24.52 8.83 -10.47
C ALA A 76 -23.66 8.74 -9.19
N ILE A 77 -24.29 8.53 -8.03
CA ILE A 77 -23.60 8.33 -6.75
C ILE A 77 -22.76 7.04 -6.80
N TYR A 78 -23.33 5.94 -7.28
CA TYR A 78 -22.66 4.64 -7.38
C TYR A 78 -21.36 4.70 -8.21
N TYR A 79 -21.39 5.40 -9.34
CA TYR A 79 -20.23 5.54 -10.24
C TYR A 79 -19.34 6.75 -9.94
N HIS A 80 -19.61 7.50 -8.87
CA HIS A 80 -18.92 8.75 -8.57
C HIS A 80 -17.44 8.50 -8.18
N PRO A 81 -16.46 9.06 -8.93
CA PRO A 81 -15.04 8.78 -8.69
C PRO A 81 -14.56 9.34 -7.34
N ASP A 82 -15.12 10.44 -6.87
CA ASP A 82 -14.65 11.08 -5.62
C ASP A 82 -14.81 10.19 -4.38
N ILE A 83 -15.74 9.24 -4.39
CA ILE A 83 -15.88 8.28 -3.29
C ILE A 83 -14.62 7.42 -3.22
N ALA A 84 -14.22 6.81 -4.34
CA ALA A 84 -13.00 6.00 -4.39
C ALA A 84 -11.74 6.82 -4.01
N ILE A 85 -11.67 8.08 -4.47
CA ILE A 85 -10.57 8.99 -4.14
C ILE A 85 -10.54 9.31 -2.63
N ALA A 86 -11.70 9.54 -2.02
CA ALA A 86 -11.79 9.80 -0.58
C ALA A 86 -11.34 8.60 0.26
N HIS A 87 -11.73 7.39 -0.12
CA HIS A 87 -11.27 6.15 0.53
C HIS A 87 -9.76 5.96 0.38
N ALA A 88 -9.18 6.23 -0.79
CA ALA A 88 -7.74 6.16 -1.00
C ALA A 88 -6.98 7.19 -0.12
N LYS A 89 -7.52 8.41 -0.01
CA LYS A 89 -6.97 9.44 0.89
C LYS A 89 -7.02 9.00 2.35
N LEU A 90 -8.14 8.42 2.79
CA LEU A 90 -8.26 7.90 4.15
C LEU A 90 -7.19 6.83 4.43
N ALA A 91 -7.06 5.83 3.55
CA ALA A 91 -6.04 4.79 3.70
C ALA A 91 -4.62 5.35 3.75
N SER A 92 -4.30 6.38 2.94
CA SER A 92 -3.00 7.05 2.97
C SER A 92 -2.76 7.79 4.30
N ALA A 93 -3.79 8.41 4.86
CA ALA A 93 -3.70 9.12 6.14
C ALA A 93 -3.52 8.13 7.30
N GLU A 94 -4.23 7.01 7.29
CA GLU A 94 -4.07 5.93 8.27
C GLU A 94 -2.66 5.33 8.23
N ALA A 95 -2.12 5.08 7.03
CA ALA A 95 -0.73 4.66 6.86
C ALA A 95 0.25 5.73 7.41
N GLY A 96 0.00 7.01 7.14
CA GLY A 96 0.79 8.12 7.69
C GLY A 96 0.76 8.17 9.22
N VAL A 97 -0.38 7.90 9.85
CA VAL A 97 -0.51 7.79 11.31
C VAL A 97 0.29 6.62 11.86
N ILE A 98 0.31 5.48 11.17
CA ILE A 98 1.13 4.32 11.55
C ILE A 98 2.62 4.71 11.46
N THR A 99 3.05 5.28 10.34
CA THR A 99 4.46 5.68 10.13
C THR A 99 4.92 6.75 11.13
N ALA A 100 4.08 7.73 11.45
CA ALA A 100 4.40 8.77 12.43
C ALA A 100 4.59 8.22 13.86
N ARG A 101 4.02 7.05 14.16
CA ARG A 101 4.23 6.35 15.45
C ARG A 101 5.45 5.45 15.45
N GLN A 102 6.05 5.17 14.29
CA GLN A 102 7.24 4.33 14.23
C GLN A 102 8.46 5.12 14.74
N PRO A 103 9.36 4.49 15.52
CA PRO A 103 10.67 5.05 15.75
C PRO A 103 11.39 5.25 14.39
N PRO A 104 12.34 6.21 14.29
CA PRO A 104 13.02 6.50 13.03
C PRO A 104 13.56 5.22 12.40
N ASN A 105 13.24 5.02 11.11
CA ASN A 105 13.65 3.82 10.41
C ASN A 105 15.19 3.79 10.35
N PRO A 106 15.85 2.72 10.84
CA PRO A 106 17.30 2.64 10.77
C PRO A 106 17.73 2.58 9.32
N SER A 107 18.49 3.58 8.87
CA SER A 107 19.12 3.54 7.56
C SER A 107 20.46 2.82 7.65
N LEU A 108 20.76 1.99 6.66
CA LEU A 108 22.07 1.39 6.47
C LEU A 108 22.78 2.11 5.33
N SER A 109 23.78 2.92 5.66
CA SER A 109 24.70 3.49 4.67
C SER A 109 25.98 2.68 4.64
N LEU A 110 26.34 2.18 3.46
CA LEU A 110 27.61 1.50 3.20
C LEU A 110 28.51 2.48 2.45
N THR A 111 29.23 3.31 3.19
CA THR A 111 30.22 4.22 2.58
C THR A 111 31.58 3.53 2.55
N ASN A 112 32.19 3.45 1.37
CA ASN A 112 33.55 2.94 1.20
C ASN A 112 34.54 4.11 1.26
N ILE A 113 35.41 4.11 2.27
CA ILE A 113 36.50 5.09 2.37
C ILE A 113 37.73 4.48 1.71
N PHE A 114 38.10 4.99 0.54
CA PHE A 114 39.38 4.71 -0.09
C PHE A 114 40.33 5.88 0.15
N GLY A 115 41.36 5.68 0.99
CA GLY A 115 42.42 6.66 1.25
C GLY A 115 43.62 6.02 1.94
N THR A 116 44.84 6.34 1.51
CA THR A 116 46.11 5.76 2.00
C THR A 116 46.71 6.50 3.21
N ALA A 117 45.90 6.84 4.20
CA ALA A 117 46.39 7.46 5.44
C ALA A 117 46.02 6.59 6.65
N ALA A 118 46.92 5.67 7.00
CA ALA A 118 46.84 4.95 8.26
C ALA A 118 47.24 5.88 9.41
N VAL A 119 46.26 6.60 9.97
CA VAL A 119 46.38 7.18 11.32
C VAL A 119 45.85 6.15 12.32
N ALA A 120 46.52 5.99 13.46
CA ALA A 120 46.06 5.09 14.52
C ALA A 120 44.63 5.49 14.96
N GLY A 121 43.66 4.61 14.70
CA GLY A 121 42.22 4.88 14.86
C GLY A 121 41.42 4.90 13.55
N ALA A 122 42.08 4.81 12.39
CA ALA A 122 41.41 4.74 11.10
C ALA A 122 40.80 3.35 10.83
N ILE A 123 39.54 3.36 10.40
CA ILE A 123 38.83 2.21 9.82
C ILE A 123 39.65 1.73 8.59
N PRO A 124 40.08 0.46 8.51
CA PRO A 124 40.98 0.01 7.44
C PRO A 124 40.35 0.18 6.05
N ALA A 125 41.17 0.42 5.03
CA ALA A 125 40.71 0.48 3.64
C ALA A 125 40.04 -0.85 3.26
N GLY A 126 38.75 -0.79 2.89
CA GLY A 126 37.89 -1.95 2.64
C GLY A 126 36.89 -2.28 3.76
N ALA A 127 36.96 -1.62 4.92
CA ALA A 127 35.90 -1.67 5.91
C ALA A 127 34.85 -0.59 5.59
N ALA A 128 33.68 -1.04 5.14
CA ALA A 128 32.51 -0.16 5.05
C ALA A 128 32.14 0.29 6.46
N ALA A 129 32.18 1.60 6.72
CA ALA A 129 31.61 2.13 7.94
C ALA A 129 30.09 1.90 7.88
N MET A 130 29.60 0.90 8.61
CA MET A 130 28.16 0.64 8.73
C MET A 130 27.60 1.55 9.82
N THR A 131 27.14 2.72 9.42
CA THR A 131 26.44 3.63 10.34
C THR A 131 24.96 3.26 10.38
N VAL A 132 24.47 2.81 11.53
CA VAL A 132 23.04 2.70 11.81
C VAL A 132 22.63 3.99 12.53
N GLY A 133 21.87 4.83 11.85
CA GLY A 133 21.42 6.11 12.40
C GLY A 133 19.99 6.44 11.99
N PRO A 134 19.26 7.21 12.81
CA PRO A 134 17.97 7.75 12.43
C PRO A 134 18.16 8.72 11.26
N THR A 135 17.34 8.63 10.22
CA THR A 135 17.19 9.71 9.24
C THR A 135 16.33 10.80 9.88
N ILE A 136 16.92 11.96 10.15
CA ILE A 136 16.18 13.22 10.38
C ILE A 136 15.77 13.82 9.05
#